data_AF-D5ESL4-F1
#
_entry.id   AF-D5ESL4-F1
#
_cell.length_a   1.000
_cell.length_b   1.000
_cell.length_c   1.000
_cell.angle_alpha   90.00
_cell.angle_beta   90.00
_cell.angle_gamma   90.00
#
_symmetry.space_group_name_H-M   'P 1'
#
loop_
_entity.id
_entity.type
_entity.pdbx_description
1 polymer ?
#
loop_
_entity_poly.entity_id
_entity_poly.type
_entity_poly.pdbx_seq_one_letter_code
_entity_poly.pdbx_strand_id
1 'polypeptide(L)'
;MNYRKKKQEGSAITIRVVCAIVFILFSWCWLYYFQNDLLMMAQHVLSHGITHYNRLVGAVGITFVLYLLQHLIHKVTHLNKSFYALTYFPSMLALGMLTDIVPDPAGGITHMFSWWLIIVYLLLWGGCTYFFTKLQELDDDPNPHILSRSMWMNLLIMVLLMVLTVSVGNTNAVFHYRMRAERCLLEGDVDGALAAGKKSLECDEHLVMLRMQALARKDAIGDKLFEYKVCGNSKSILPTDGHSTLLLYPVDSVYKFMGAAPAYQMEPMHYLELVQHHVLCKDTVPSKVVADYQLSGYLIDKQIDKFAGEVGKYYALNDSLPKHYREALVLYGHLRSKPVAVYRNTVLDEDYENFRELRRQYPNKMEQKGKVEDQYFGTYWYYYWYE
;
A
#
# COMPACT_ATOMS: atom_id res chain seq x y z
N MET A 1 -45.95 -37.87 -13.03
CA MET A 1 -44.83 -37.35 -13.85
C MET A 1 -44.39 -35.90 -13.53
N ASN A 2 -45.25 -35.03 -12.96
CA ASN A 2 -44.90 -33.62 -12.64
C ASN A 2 -44.04 -33.38 -11.39
N TYR A 3 -44.02 -34.31 -10.41
CA TYR A 3 -43.27 -34.13 -9.17
C TYR A 3 -41.74 -34.18 -9.36
N ARG A 4 -41.27 -35.00 -10.31
CA ARG A 4 -39.82 -35.17 -10.61
C ARG A 4 -39.23 -33.94 -11.30
N LYS A 5 -39.97 -33.33 -12.25
CA LYS A 5 -39.56 -32.08 -12.93
C LYS A 5 -39.44 -30.89 -11.98
N LYS A 6 -40.43 -30.70 -11.08
CA LYS A 6 -40.41 -29.63 -10.07
C LYS A 6 -39.22 -29.71 -9.11
N LYS A 7 -38.82 -30.94 -8.73
CA LYS A 7 -37.68 -31.17 -7.82
C LYS A 7 -36.32 -30.91 -8.50
N GLN A 8 -36.18 -31.25 -9.78
CA GLN A 8 -34.98 -30.96 -10.58
C GLN A 8 -34.79 -29.46 -10.84
N GLU A 9 -35.88 -28.71 -11.10
CA GLU A 9 -35.82 -27.25 -11.25
C GLU A 9 -35.39 -26.54 -9.96
N GLY A 10 -36.00 -26.89 -8.82
CA GLY A 10 -35.66 -26.27 -7.52
C GLY A 10 -34.21 -26.50 -7.10
N SER A 11 -33.64 -27.64 -7.50
CA SER A 11 -32.29 -28.07 -7.16
C SER A 11 -31.21 -27.40 -8.02
N ALA A 12 -31.47 -27.18 -9.31
CA ALA A 12 -30.61 -26.37 -10.17
C ALA A 12 -30.62 -24.88 -9.75
N ILE A 13 -31.77 -24.37 -9.32
CA ILE A 13 -31.90 -23.00 -8.77
C ILE A 13 -31.00 -22.82 -7.55
N THR A 14 -30.87 -23.82 -6.68
CA THR A 14 -29.98 -23.76 -5.50
C THR A 14 -28.52 -23.51 -5.89
N ILE A 15 -27.96 -24.24 -6.86
CA ILE A 15 -26.57 -24.02 -7.33
C ILE A 15 -26.40 -22.58 -7.82
N ARG A 16 -27.37 -22.07 -8.59
CA ARG A 16 -27.30 -20.71 -9.15
C ARG A 16 -27.32 -19.66 -8.06
N VAL A 17 -28.20 -19.80 -7.07
CA VAL A 17 -28.30 -18.89 -5.92
C VAL A 17 -27.01 -18.90 -5.10
N VAL A 18 -26.45 -20.08 -4.79
CA VAL A 18 -25.21 -20.19 -4.02
C VAL A 18 -24.04 -19.55 -4.76
N CYS A 19 -23.86 -19.83 -6.06
CA CYS A 19 -22.78 -19.21 -6.86
C CYS A 19 -22.95 -17.69 -6.93
N ALA A 20 -24.18 -17.19 -7.07
CA ALA A 20 -24.46 -15.76 -7.06
C ALA A 20 -24.09 -15.11 -5.72
N ILE A 21 -24.45 -15.74 -4.59
CA ILE A 21 -24.07 -15.26 -3.25
C ILE A 21 -22.55 -15.20 -3.11
N VAL A 22 -21.85 -16.27 -3.47
CA VAL A 22 -20.38 -16.32 -3.42
C VAL A 22 -19.77 -15.22 -4.27
N PHE A 23 -20.23 -15.04 -5.51
CA PHE A 23 -19.76 -13.99 -6.41
C PHE A 23 -19.98 -12.59 -5.84
N ILE A 24 -21.18 -12.31 -5.33
CA ILE A 24 -21.54 -10.98 -4.78
C ILE A 24 -20.72 -10.70 -3.52
N LEU A 25 -20.61 -11.65 -2.60
CA LEU A 25 -19.81 -11.49 -1.38
C LEU A 25 -18.33 -11.28 -1.69
N PHE A 26 -17.77 -12.08 -2.60
CA PHE A 26 -16.39 -11.92 -3.02
C PHE A 26 -16.17 -10.56 -3.69
N SER A 27 -17.00 -10.18 -4.67
CA SER A 27 -16.89 -8.89 -5.37
C SER A 27 -17.03 -7.72 -4.42
N TRP A 28 -17.94 -7.80 -3.45
CA TRP A 28 -18.08 -6.81 -2.39
C TRP A 28 -16.81 -6.72 -1.55
N CYS A 29 -16.29 -7.82 -1.03
CA CYS A 29 -15.07 -7.82 -0.23
C CYS A 29 -13.87 -7.28 -1.01
N TRP A 30 -13.74 -7.69 -2.28
CA TRP A 30 -12.70 -7.25 -3.20
C TRP A 30 -12.78 -5.75 -3.47
N LEU A 31 -13.93 -5.24 -3.92
CA LEU A 31 -14.09 -3.84 -4.31
C LEU A 31 -14.20 -2.90 -3.12
N TYR A 32 -15.03 -3.25 -2.14
CA TYR A 32 -15.28 -2.41 -0.98
C TYR A 32 -14.07 -2.41 -0.06
N TYR A 33 -13.57 -3.55 0.42
CA TYR A 33 -12.51 -3.56 1.44
C TYR A 33 -11.09 -3.51 0.88
N PHE A 34 -10.82 -4.20 -0.23
CA PHE A 34 -9.45 -4.36 -0.71
C PHE A 34 -9.06 -3.31 -1.76
N GLN A 35 -9.88 -3.08 -2.77
CA GLN A 35 -9.53 -2.29 -3.97
C GLN A 35 -10.06 -0.85 -3.95
N ASN A 36 -10.73 -0.42 -2.89
CA ASN A 36 -11.36 0.89 -2.84
C ASN A 36 -10.38 2.05 -3.06
N ASP A 37 -9.21 2.00 -2.43
CA ASP A 37 -8.24 3.09 -2.49
C ASP A 37 -7.63 3.20 -3.89
N LEU A 38 -7.47 2.06 -4.57
CA LEU A 38 -7.05 2.00 -5.98
C LEU A 38 -8.12 2.53 -6.93
N LEU A 39 -9.38 2.16 -6.75
CA LEU A 39 -10.48 2.65 -7.60
C LEU A 39 -10.72 4.15 -7.41
N MET A 40 -10.56 4.64 -6.19
CA MET A 40 -10.61 6.08 -5.91
C MET A 40 -9.48 6.82 -6.61
N MET A 41 -8.25 6.32 -6.52
CA MET A 41 -7.13 6.87 -7.28
C MET A 41 -7.38 6.83 -8.78
N ALA A 42 -7.87 5.70 -9.30
CA ALA A 42 -8.15 5.53 -10.71
C ALA A 42 -9.15 6.57 -11.24
N GLN A 43 -10.26 6.73 -10.52
CA GLN A 43 -11.25 7.73 -10.88
C GLN A 43 -10.69 9.15 -10.77
N HIS A 44 -9.90 9.45 -9.74
CA HIS A 44 -9.29 10.77 -9.55
C HIS A 44 -8.36 11.13 -10.72
N VAL A 45 -7.42 10.24 -11.06
CA VAL A 45 -6.45 10.45 -12.15
C VAL A 45 -7.15 10.53 -13.50
N LEU A 46 -8.07 9.61 -13.80
CA LEU A 46 -8.79 9.60 -15.08
C LEU A 46 -9.71 10.82 -15.26
N SER A 47 -10.27 11.35 -14.17
CA SER A 47 -11.13 12.53 -14.20
C SER A 47 -10.39 13.85 -13.99
N HIS A 48 -9.05 13.84 -13.90
CA HIS A 48 -8.24 15.02 -13.56
C HIS A 48 -8.74 15.74 -12.30
N GLY A 49 -9.18 14.96 -11.30
CA GLY A 49 -9.67 15.45 -10.01
C GLY A 49 -11.10 15.99 -9.99
N ILE A 50 -11.86 15.91 -11.09
CA ILE A 50 -13.22 16.47 -11.16
C ILE A 50 -14.23 15.60 -10.41
N THR A 51 -14.01 14.28 -10.36
CA THR A 51 -14.99 13.35 -9.81
C THR A 51 -14.48 12.63 -8.57
N HIS A 52 -15.39 12.34 -7.64
CA HIS A 52 -15.10 11.60 -6.43
C HIS A 52 -15.69 10.19 -6.52
N TYR A 53 -14.87 9.19 -6.18
CA TYR A 53 -15.32 7.80 -6.07
C TYR A 53 -16.03 7.59 -4.74
N ASN A 54 -17.30 7.16 -4.81
CA ASN A 54 -18.01 6.68 -3.64
C ASN A 54 -17.86 5.15 -3.55
N ARG A 55 -17.20 4.71 -2.49
CA ARG A 55 -16.93 3.30 -2.18
C ARG A 55 -18.15 2.38 -2.29
N LEU A 56 -19.29 2.79 -1.73
CA LEU A 56 -20.50 1.98 -1.72
C LEU A 56 -21.11 1.90 -3.11
N VAL A 57 -21.29 3.06 -3.76
CA VAL A 57 -21.90 3.14 -5.09
C VAL A 57 -21.05 2.39 -6.12
N GLY A 58 -19.73 2.55 -6.06
CA GLY A 58 -18.80 1.84 -6.93
C GLY A 58 -18.86 0.32 -6.73
N ALA A 59 -18.78 -0.16 -5.48
CA ALA A 59 -18.83 -1.59 -5.20
C ALA A 59 -20.16 -2.23 -5.62
N VAL A 60 -21.30 -1.61 -5.31
CA VAL A 60 -22.64 -2.11 -5.73
C VAL A 60 -22.78 -2.05 -7.25
N GLY A 61 -22.43 -0.92 -7.86
CA GLY A 61 -22.60 -0.69 -9.29
C GLY A 61 -21.78 -1.66 -10.15
N ILE A 62 -20.49 -1.80 -9.85
CA ILE A 62 -19.60 -2.72 -10.57
C ILE A 62 -20.07 -4.17 -10.38
N THR A 63 -20.39 -4.58 -9.16
CA THR A 63 -20.88 -5.94 -8.88
C THR A 63 -22.17 -6.25 -9.65
N PHE A 64 -23.10 -5.29 -9.70
CA PHE A 64 -24.36 -5.43 -10.43
C PHE A 64 -24.14 -5.58 -11.94
N VAL A 65 -23.31 -4.73 -12.55
CA VAL A 65 -22.98 -4.80 -13.98
C VAL A 65 -22.33 -6.14 -14.33
N LEU A 66 -21.36 -6.59 -13.52
CA LEU A 66 -20.68 -7.87 -13.74
C LEU A 66 -21.60 -9.07 -13.54
N TYR A 67 -22.57 -8.98 -12.62
CA TYR A 67 -23.61 -9.99 -12.45
C TYR A 67 -24.55 -10.06 -13.66
N LEU A 68 -24.95 -8.92 -14.23
CA LEU A 68 -25.73 -8.89 -15.47
C LEU A 68 -24.96 -9.51 -16.64
N LEU A 69 -23.65 -9.25 -16.73
CA LEU A 69 -22.78 -9.88 -17.72
C LEU A 69 -22.78 -11.40 -17.57
N GLN A 70 -22.67 -11.93 -16.35
CA GLN A 70 -22.78 -13.37 -16.11
C GLN A 70 -24.12 -13.92 -16.56
N HIS A 71 -25.22 -13.20 -16.31
CA HIS A 71 -26.55 -13.63 -16.74
C HIS A 71 -26.67 -13.71 -18.27
N LEU A 72 -26.06 -12.78 -19.01
CA LEU A 72 -25.97 -12.82 -20.47
C LEU A 72 -25.17 -14.04 -20.95
N ILE A 73 -24.02 -14.29 -20.32
CA ILE A 73 -23.15 -15.42 -20.65
C ILE A 73 -23.85 -16.76 -20.42
N HIS A 74 -24.60 -16.88 -19.33
CA HIS A 74 -25.38 -18.07 -19.05
C HIS A 74 -26.45 -18.32 -20.13
N LYS A 75 -27.12 -17.26 -20.62
CA LYS A 75 -28.09 -17.36 -21.72
C LYS A 75 -27.46 -17.86 -23.01
N VAL A 76 -26.21 -17.49 -23.30
CA VAL A 76 -25.49 -17.89 -24.53
C VAL A 76 -24.91 -19.29 -24.43
N THR A 77 -24.28 -19.63 -23.30
CA THR A 77 -23.53 -20.89 -23.14
C THR A 77 -24.41 -22.07 -22.77
N HIS A 78 -25.61 -21.84 -22.25
CA HIS A 78 -26.56 -22.86 -21.78
C HIS A 78 -25.96 -23.88 -20.76
N LEU A 79 -24.84 -23.51 -20.10
CA LEU A 79 -24.19 -24.33 -19.08
C LEU A 79 -25.08 -24.46 -17.84
N ASN A 80 -25.27 -25.69 -17.38
CA ASN A 80 -26.14 -26.04 -16.25
C ASN A 80 -25.47 -27.04 -15.30
N LYS A 81 -26.12 -27.26 -14.15
CA LYS A 81 -25.69 -28.22 -13.12
C LYS A 81 -24.22 -28.01 -12.72
N SER A 82 -23.34 -28.97 -13.02
CA SER A 82 -21.97 -29.10 -12.53
C SER A 82 -20.99 -28.05 -13.04
N PHE A 83 -21.30 -27.39 -14.15
CA PHE A 83 -20.41 -26.43 -14.80
C PHE A 83 -21.02 -25.02 -14.88
N TYR A 84 -22.09 -24.75 -14.13
CA TYR A 84 -22.75 -23.44 -14.12
C TYR A 84 -21.81 -22.30 -13.72
N ALA A 85 -20.93 -22.53 -12.73
CA ALA A 85 -19.97 -21.55 -12.24
C ALA A 85 -19.02 -21.02 -13.33
N LEU A 86 -18.77 -21.79 -14.39
CA LEU A 86 -17.91 -21.36 -15.50
C LEU A 86 -18.49 -20.15 -16.26
N THR A 87 -19.79 -19.88 -16.12
CA THR A 87 -20.43 -18.67 -16.65
C THR A 87 -19.97 -17.38 -15.98
N TYR A 88 -19.41 -17.45 -14.76
CA TYR A 88 -18.85 -16.28 -14.06
C TYR A 88 -17.46 -15.90 -14.55
N PHE A 89 -16.79 -16.74 -15.35
CA PHE A 89 -15.39 -16.51 -15.74
C PHE A 89 -15.16 -15.13 -16.38
N PRO A 90 -15.93 -14.69 -17.40
CA PRO A 90 -15.69 -13.36 -17.99
C PRO A 90 -15.94 -12.22 -17.00
N SER A 91 -16.93 -12.36 -16.11
CA SER A 91 -17.20 -11.36 -15.06
C SER A 91 -16.07 -11.27 -14.04
N MET A 92 -15.50 -12.41 -13.64
CA MET A 92 -14.36 -12.49 -12.72
C MET A 92 -13.05 -12.01 -13.36
N LEU A 93 -12.86 -12.28 -14.66
CA LEU A 93 -11.74 -11.75 -15.44
C LEU A 93 -11.83 -10.23 -15.57
N ALA A 94 -13.01 -9.71 -15.93
CA ALA A 94 -13.25 -8.28 -16.02
C ALA A 94 -13.05 -7.58 -14.67
N LEU A 95 -13.49 -8.21 -13.56
CA LEU A 95 -13.23 -7.70 -12.21
C LEU A 95 -11.74 -7.58 -11.92
N GLY A 96 -10.96 -8.61 -12.24
CA GLY A 96 -9.51 -8.61 -12.06
C GLY A 96 -8.85 -7.50 -12.86
N MET A 97 -9.14 -7.44 -14.16
CA MET A 97 -8.59 -6.44 -15.10
C MET A 97 -8.96 -5.00 -14.72
N LEU A 98 -10.18 -4.78 -14.23
CA LEU A 98 -10.61 -3.46 -13.74
C LEU A 98 -9.75 -2.98 -12.56
N THR A 99 -9.28 -3.92 -11.74
CA THR A 99 -8.46 -3.65 -10.55
C THR A 99 -6.97 -3.86 -10.80
N ASP A 100 -6.57 -4.15 -12.04
CA ASP A 100 -5.18 -4.30 -12.44
C ASP A 100 -4.59 -2.92 -12.77
N ILE A 101 -4.45 -2.08 -11.76
CA ILE A 101 -4.08 -0.68 -11.90
C ILE A 101 -2.71 -0.45 -11.27
N VAL A 102 -1.77 0.11 -12.04
CA VAL A 102 -0.38 0.37 -11.64
C VAL A 102 -0.02 1.82 -12.00
N PRO A 103 0.81 2.52 -11.22
CA PRO A 103 1.21 3.88 -11.55
C PRO A 103 2.10 3.92 -12.79
N ASP A 104 1.87 4.90 -13.64
CA ASP A 104 2.74 5.24 -14.77
C ASP A 104 3.85 6.20 -14.30
N PRO A 105 5.10 6.08 -14.81
CA PRO A 105 6.16 7.04 -14.48
C PRO A 105 5.83 8.50 -14.84
N ALA A 106 4.93 8.74 -15.80
CA ALA A 106 4.49 10.09 -16.17
C ALA A 106 3.36 10.65 -15.27
N GLY A 107 3.00 9.97 -14.19
CA GLY A 107 1.93 10.40 -13.27
C GLY A 107 0.52 9.97 -13.69
N GLY A 108 0.42 9.05 -14.67
CA GLY A 108 -0.82 8.41 -15.08
C GLY A 108 -1.04 7.03 -14.47
N ILE A 109 -1.89 6.24 -15.12
CA ILE A 109 -2.19 4.86 -14.78
C ILE A 109 -1.90 3.96 -15.97
N THR A 110 -1.32 2.81 -15.69
CA THR A 110 -1.15 1.70 -16.63
C THR A 110 -1.71 0.41 -16.03
N HIS A 111 -1.74 -0.65 -16.84
CA HIS A 111 -2.16 -1.99 -16.45
C HIS A 111 -0.95 -2.93 -16.43
N MET A 112 -0.87 -3.81 -15.44
CA MET A 112 0.23 -4.80 -15.35
C MET A 112 0.06 -5.86 -16.44
N PHE A 113 -1.18 -6.29 -16.67
CA PHE A 113 -1.55 -7.21 -17.72
C PHE A 113 -1.81 -6.47 -19.02
N SER A 114 -1.22 -7.00 -20.10
CA SER A 114 -1.51 -6.50 -21.43
C SER A 114 -2.95 -6.82 -21.84
N TRP A 115 -3.65 -5.82 -22.38
CA TRP A 115 -5.06 -5.94 -22.78
C TRP A 115 -5.36 -7.10 -23.74
N TRP A 116 -4.40 -7.49 -24.60
CA TRP A 116 -4.57 -8.59 -25.55
C TRP A 116 -4.71 -9.98 -24.88
N LEU A 117 -4.21 -10.13 -23.64
CA LEU A 117 -4.37 -11.38 -22.89
C LEU A 117 -5.84 -11.67 -22.55
N ILE A 118 -6.68 -10.64 -22.46
CA ILE A 118 -8.13 -10.81 -22.30
C ILE A 118 -8.69 -11.66 -23.45
N ILE A 119 -8.27 -11.39 -24.68
CA ILE A 119 -8.72 -12.11 -25.87
C ILE A 119 -8.29 -13.58 -25.78
N VAL A 120 -7.04 -13.83 -25.38
CA VAL A 120 -6.52 -15.20 -25.22
C VAL A 120 -7.30 -15.96 -24.15
N TYR A 121 -7.53 -15.35 -22.97
CA TYR A 121 -8.29 -15.98 -21.90
C TYR A 121 -9.74 -16.27 -22.29
N LEU A 122 -10.39 -15.36 -23.03
CA LEU A 122 -11.74 -15.58 -23.54
C LEU A 122 -11.81 -16.67 -24.61
N LEU A 123 -10.81 -16.79 -25.48
CA LEU A 123 -10.73 -17.89 -26.47
C LEU A 123 -10.53 -19.24 -25.78
N LEU A 124 -9.61 -19.32 -24.81
CA LEU A 124 -9.38 -20.53 -24.02
C LEU A 124 -10.66 -20.93 -23.25
N TRP A 125 -11.30 -19.96 -22.61
CA TRP A 125 -12.58 -20.18 -21.93
C TRP A 125 -13.67 -20.63 -22.92
N GLY A 126 -13.76 -20.04 -24.11
CA GLY A 126 -14.68 -20.47 -25.16
C GLY A 126 -14.48 -21.93 -25.56
N GLY A 127 -13.23 -22.36 -25.76
CA GLY A 127 -12.89 -23.75 -26.02
C GLY A 127 -13.27 -24.68 -24.86
N CYS A 128 -12.96 -24.29 -23.61
CA CYS A 128 -13.32 -25.04 -22.42
C CYS A 128 -14.84 -25.16 -22.25
N THR A 129 -15.59 -24.06 -22.40
CA THR A 129 -17.06 -24.07 -22.29
C THR A 129 -17.68 -24.99 -23.34
N TYR A 130 -17.23 -24.93 -24.59
CA TYR A 130 -17.67 -25.86 -25.63
C TYR A 130 -17.44 -27.33 -25.23
N PHE A 131 -16.24 -27.66 -24.75
CA PHE A 131 -15.93 -29.00 -24.27
C PHE A 131 -16.83 -29.43 -23.08
N PHE A 132 -17.06 -28.54 -22.11
CA PHE A 132 -17.90 -28.82 -20.95
C PHE A 132 -19.39 -28.92 -21.28
N THR A 133 -19.89 -28.20 -22.28
CA THR A 133 -21.28 -28.41 -22.76
C THR A 133 -21.48 -29.83 -23.28
N LYS A 134 -20.46 -30.43 -23.91
CA LYS A 134 -20.48 -31.83 -24.35
C LYS A 134 -20.37 -32.82 -23.20
N LEU A 135 -19.51 -32.55 -22.21
CA LEU A 135 -19.45 -33.36 -21.00
C LEU A 135 -20.74 -33.31 -20.17
N GLN A 136 -21.47 -32.19 -20.21
CA GLN A 136 -22.74 -32.04 -19.50
C GLN A 136 -23.83 -32.99 -20.03
N GLU A 137 -23.77 -33.38 -21.30
CA GLU A 137 -24.68 -34.39 -21.88
C GLU A 137 -24.48 -35.77 -21.22
N LEU A 138 -23.30 -36.03 -20.66
CA LEU A 138 -22.95 -37.27 -19.93
C LEU A 138 -23.19 -37.18 -18.41
N ASP A 139 -23.58 -36.01 -17.89
CA ASP A 139 -23.72 -35.77 -16.45
C ASP A 139 -25.10 -36.23 -15.93
N ASP A 140 -25.11 -37.42 -15.35
CA ASP A 140 -26.31 -38.14 -14.91
C ASP A 140 -26.74 -37.78 -13.47
N ASP A 141 -26.28 -36.66 -12.90
CA ASP A 141 -26.68 -36.25 -11.54
C ASP A 141 -28.18 -35.87 -11.51
N PRO A 142 -29.06 -36.67 -10.86
CA PRO A 142 -30.49 -36.51 -10.97
C PRO A 142 -31.07 -35.46 -10.01
N ASN A 143 -30.36 -35.10 -8.92
CA ASN A 143 -30.82 -34.17 -7.87
C ASN A 143 -29.67 -33.46 -7.11
N PRO A 144 -29.13 -32.34 -7.64
CA PRO A 144 -28.12 -31.54 -6.95
C PRO A 144 -28.62 -30.82 -5.67
N HIS A 145 -28.43 -31.43 -4.51
CA HIS A 145 -28.59 -30.76 -3.20
C HIS A 145 -27.28 -30.05 -2.79
N ILE A 146 -27.26 -29.34 -1.65
CA ILE A 146 -26.09 -28.55 -1.21
C ILE A 146 -24.81 -29.41 -1.06
N LEU A 147 -24.95 -30.67 -0.68
CA LEU A 147 -23.84 -31.61 -0.54
C LEU A 147 -23.59 -32.46 -1.79
N SER A 148 -24.21 -32.14 -2.93
CA SER A 148 -24.01 -32.90 -4.16
C SER A 148 -22.61 -32.70 -4.74
N ARG A 149 -22.13 -33.69 -5.48
CA ARG A 149 -20.89 -33.58 -6.27
C ARG A 149 -20.92 -32.37 -7.19
N SER A 150 -22.07 -32.13 -7.83
CA SER A 150 -22.30 -30.98 -8.71
C SER A 150 -22.08 -29.64 -8.00
N MET A 151 -22.59 -29.47 -6.77
CA MET A 151 -22.39 -28.24 -5.99
C MET A 151 -20.90 -28.03 -5.67
N TRP A 152 -20.21 -29.06 -5.18
CA TRP A 152 -18.79 -28.97 -4.84
C TRP A 152 -17.91 -28.67 -6.04
N MET A 153 -18.23 -29.21 -7.22
CA MET A 153 -17.52 -28.85 -8.47
C MET A 153 -17.72 -27.37 -8.80
N ASN A 154 -18.93 -26.83 -8.70
CA ASN A 154 -19.17 -25.40 -8.91
C ASN A 154 -18.43 -24.54 -7.90
N LEU A 155 -18.44 -24.90 -6.61
CA LEU A 155 -17.71 -24.16 -5.58
C LEU A 155 -16.19 -24.20 -5.83
N LEU A 156 -15.63 -25.33 -6.25
CA LEU A 156 -14.23 -25.44 -6.65
C LEU A 156 -13.93 -24.51 -7.83
N ILE A 157 -14.78 -24.49 -8.86
CA ILE A 157 -14.64 -23.57 -10.00
C ILE A 157 -14.68 -22.13 -9.50
N MET A 158 -15.64 -21.76 -8.63
CA MET A 158 -15.71 -20.41 -8.06
C MET A 158 -14.43 -20.03 -7.32
N VAL A 159 -13.83 -20.94 -6.54
CA VAL A 159 -12.53 -20.72 -5.88
C VAL A 159 -11.42 -20.49 -6.89
N LEU A 160 -11.34 -21.29 -7.95
CA LEU A 160 -10.36 -21.10 -9.02
C LEU A 160 -10.54 -19.75 -9.73
N LEU A 161 -11.78 -19.32 -9.96
CA LEU A 161 -12.07 -18.01 -10.53
C LEU A 161 -11.68 -16.86 -9.58
N MET A 162 -11.90 -17.02 -8.27
CA MET A 162 -11.45 -16.04 -7.27
C MET A 162 -9.92 -15.92 -7.29
N VAL A 163 -9.20 -17.04 -7.30
CA VAL A 163 -7.73 -17.05 -7.42
C VAL A 163 -7.28 -16.38 -8.72
N LEU A 164 -7.95 -16.63 -9.84
CA LEU A 164 -7.67 -15.95 -11.10
C LEU A 164 -7.83 -14.43 -10.96
N THR A 165 -8.94 -13.94 -10.39
CA THR A 165 -9.18 -12.51 -10.18
C THR A 165 -8.08 -11.89 -9.31
N VAL A 166 -7.67 -12.57 -8.24
CA VAL A 166 -6.58 -12.10 -7.37
C VAL A 166 -5.24 -12.07 -8.12
N SER A 167 -4.95 -13.06 -8.95
CA SER A 167 -3.71 -13.10 -9.74
C SER A 167 -3.65 -12.07 -10.87
N VAL A 168 -4.81 -11.65 -11.40
CA VAL A 168 -4.90 -10.65 -12.46
C VAL A 168 -4.92 -9.23 -11.88
N GLY A 169 -5.67 -9.01 -10.80
CA GLY A 169 -5.78 -7.68 -10.20
C GLY A 169 -4.53 -7.28 -9.39
N ASN A 170 -4.46 -6.00 -9.02
CA ASN A 170 -3.32 -5.49 -8.25
C ASN A 170 -3.41 -5.92 -6.78
N THR A 171 -2.42 -6.70 -6.33
CA THR A 171 -2.27 -7.15 -4.94
C THR A 171 -1.02 -6.61 -4.26
N ASN A 172 -0.37 -5.57 -4.82
CA ASN A 172 0.86 -5.00 -4.26
C ASN A 172 0.54 -4.24 -2.95
N ALA A 173 0.86 -4.86 -1.81
CA ALA A 173 0.52 -4.33 -0.50
C ALA A 173 1.09 -2.94 -0.24
N VAL A 174 2.33 -2.66 -0.67
CA VAL A 174 2.95 -1.34 -0.50
C VAL A 174 2.20 -0.26 -1.28
N PHE A 175 1.80 -0.57 -2.51
CA PHE A 175 1.03 0.37 -3.32
C PHE A 175 -0.33 0.66 -2.67
N HIS A 176 -1.01 -0.36 -2.14
CA HIS A 176 -2.23 -0.18 -1.35
C HIS A 176 -2.02 0.71 -0.12
N TYR A 177 -0.91 0.52 0.63
CA TYR A 177 -0.59 1.38 1.77
C TYR A 177 -0.34 2.83 1.36
N ARG A 178 0.36 3.06 0.25
CA ARG A 178 0.59 4.39 -0.31
C ARG A 178 -0.72 5.07 -0.69
N MET A 179 -1.59 4.41 -1.43
CA MET A 179 -2.89 4.98 -1.83
C MET A 179 -3.77 5.30 -0.61
N ARG A 180 -3.75 4.42 0.39
CA ARG A 180 -4.41 4.69 1.67
C ARG A 180 -3.85 5.93 2.37
N ALA A 181 -2.52 6.07 2.43
CA ALA A 181 -1.87 7.21 3.05
C ALA A 181 -2.17 8.53 2.31
N GLU A 182 -2.12 8.53 0.97
CA GLU A 182 -2.48 9.70 0.17
C GLU A 182 -3.94 10.12 0.37
N ARG A 183 -4.89 9.17 0.33
CA ARG A 183 -6.30 9.47 0.61
C ARG A 183 -6.48 10.04 2.01
N CYS A 184 -5.90 9.40 3.02
CA CYS A 184 -6.03 9.87 4.40
C CYS A 184 -5.45 11.29 4.56
N LEU A 185 -4.31 11.61 3.93
CA LEU A 185 -3.76 12.98 3.96
C LEU A 185 -4.62 13.99 3.21
N LEU A 186 -5.22 13.58 2.09
CA LEU A 186 -6.18 14.39 1.33
C LEU A 186 -7.44 14.71 2.16
N GLU A 187 -7.95 13.73 2.91
CA GLU A 187 -9.10 13.87 3.81
C GLU A 187 -8.75 14.56 5.15
N GLY A 188 -7.46 14.82 5.40
CA GLY A 188 -6.96 15.40 6.65
C GLY A 188 -6.83 14.41 7.82
N ASP A 189 -7.08 13.12 7.60
CA ASP A 189 -6.89 12.04 8.57
C ASP A 189 -5.41 11.66 8.68
N VAL A 190 -4.67 12.41 9.49
CA VAL A 190 -3.23 12.19 9.70
C VAL A 190 -2.95 10.85 10.39
N ASP A 191 -3.84 10.40 11.29
CA ASP A 191 -3.69 9.11 11.99
C ASP A 191 -3.90 7.92 11.05
N GLY A 192 -4.90 7.99 10.16
CA GLY A 192 -5.11 6.99 9.12
C GLY A 192 -3.92 6.85 8.18
N ALA A 193 -3.26 7.97 7.84
CA ALA A 193 -2.05 7.96 7.03
C ALA A 193 -0.87 7.28 7.75
N LEU A 194 -0.69 7.57 9.05
CA LEU A 194 0.35 6.94 9.88
C LEU A 194 0.07 5.47 10.21
N ALA A 195 -1.20 5.05 10.17
CA ALA A 195 -1.59 3.65 10.34
C ALA A 195 -1.35 2.81 9.08
N ALA A 196 -1.29 3.42 7.90
CA ALA A 196 -1.09 2.74 6.63
C ALA A 196 0.26 2.00 6.59
N GLY A 197 0.20 0.67 6.52
CA GLY A 197 1.38 -0.19 6.48
C GLY A 197 2.27 -0.12 7.72
N LYS A 198 1.78 0.39 8.88
CA LYS A 198 2.61 0.62 10.09
C LYS A 198 3.36 -0.63 10.56
N LYS A 199 2.72 -1.80 10.45
CA LYS A 199 3.30 -3.10 10.83
C LYS A 199 3.94 -3.86 9.66
N SER A 200 3.99 -3.25 8.48
CA SER A 200 4.56 -3.89 7.29
C SER A 200 6.08 -3.81 7.32
N LEU A 201 6.74 -4.91 6.96
CA LEU A 201 8.18 -4.94 6.72
C LEU A 201 8.55 -4.42 5.32
N GLU A 202 7.57 -4.39 4.42
CA GLU A 202 7.74 -3.82 3.08
C GLU A 202 7.75 -2.29 3.13
N CYS A 203 8.62 -1.68 2.32
CA CYS A 203 8.83 -0.24 2.30
C CYS A 203 8.93 0.27 0.86
N ASP A 204 8.41 1.48 0.65
CA ASP A 204 8.53 2.26 -0.58
C ASP A 204 8.90 3.69 -0.19
N GLU A 205 9.75 4.33 -0.99
CA GLU A 205 10.28 5.67 -0.70
C GLU A 205 9.15 6.71 -0.63
N HIS A 206 8.14 6.58 -1.50
CA HIS A 206 7.00 7.49 -1.49
C HIS A 206 6.11 7.29 -0.25
N LEU A 207 6.01 6.05 0.27
CA LEU A 207 5.31 5.81 1.53
C LEU A 207 6.07 6.42 2.71
N VAL A 208 7.40 6.39 2.70
CA VAL A 208 8.24 7.08 3.70
C VAL A 208 8.02 8.59 3.63
N MET A 209 8.04 9.19 2.43
CA MET A 209 7.72 10.60 2.23
C MET A 209 6.36 10.98 2.82
N LEU A 210 5.30 10.20 2.54
CA LEU A 210 3.97 10.43 3.08
C LEU A 210 3.91 10.30 4.61
N ARG A 211 4.65 9.35 5.18
CA ARG A 211 4.78 9.21 6.64
C ARG A 211 5.52 10.39 7.24
N MET A 212 6.60 10.85 6.63
CA MET A 212 7.30 12.07 7.06
C MET A 212 6.35 13.26 7.06
N GLN A 213 5.55 13.43 6.00
CA GLN A 213 4.54 14.48 5.92
C GLN A 213 3.50 14.38 7.04
N ALA A 214 3.02 13.18 7.33
CA ALA A 214 2.05 12.94 8.39
C ALA A 214 2.66 13.16 9.80
N LEU A 215 3.90 12.73 10.02
CA LEU A 215 4.64 12.96 11.27
C LEU A 215 4.96 14.44 11.48
N ALA A 216 5.27 15.17 10.41
CA ALA A 216 5.52 16.59 10.43
C ALA A 216 4.29 17.37 10.91
N ARG A 217 3.11 16.99 10.42
CA ARG A 217 1.82 17.56 10.88
C ARG A 217 1.53 17.28 12.36
N LYS A 218 2.19 16.28 12.96
CA LYS A 218 2.11 15.92 14.38
C LYS A 218 3.32 16.35 15.20
N ASP A 219 4.26 17.09 14.61
CA ASP A 219 5.50 17.50 15.29
C ASP A 219 6.28 16.31 15.89
N ALA A 220 6.30 15.18 15.16
CA ALA A 220 6.77 13.89 15.69
C ALA A 220 7.79 13.19 14.77
N ILE A 221 8.40 13.90 13.81
CA ILE A 221 9.38 13.30 12.89
C ILE A 221 10.58 12.77 13.68
N GLY A 222 11.21 13.61 14.50
CA GLY A 222 12.37 13.24 15.29
C GLY A 222 12.08 12.18 16.38
N ASP A 223 10.81 11.94 16.72
CA ASP A 223 10.43 10.98 17.75
C ASP A 223 10.05 9.60 17.22
N LYS A 224 9.46 9.54 16.02
CA LYS A 224 8.78 8.33 15.53
C LYS A 224 9.19 7.87 14.14
N LEU A 225 9.99 8.64 13.40
CA LEU A 225 10.33 8.29 12.01
C LEU A 225 10.94 6.89 11.89
N PHE A 226 11.86 6.53 12.78
CA PHE A 226 12.56 5.24 12.73
C PHE A 226 11.77 4.11 13.41
N GLU A 227 10.61 4.39 14.02
CA GLU A 227 9.61 3.38 14.42
C GLU A 227 8.88 2.76 13.22
N TYR A 228 9.04 3.35 12.03
CA TYR A 228 8.61 2.79 10.77
C TYR A 228 9.82 2.19 10.03
N LYS A 229 9.54 1.23 9.14
CA LYS A 229 10.53 0.83 8.14
C LYS A 229 10.80 2.04 7.23
N VAL A 230 12.05 2.47 7.19
CA VAL A 230 12.56 3.57 6.36
C VAL A 230 13.42 2.97 5.25
N CYS A 231 13.20 3.42 4.03
CA CYS A 231 13.94 3.04 2.83
C CYS A 231 14.13 4.28 1.94
N GLY A 232 15.04 4.19 0.97
CA GLY A 232 15.44 5.33 0.17
C GLY A 232 16.50 6.19 0.86
N ASN A 233 16.59 7.44 0.44
CA ASN A 233 17.58 8.40 0.92
C ASN A 233 16.95 9.80 1.03
N SER A 234 17.74 10.80 1.39
CA SER A 234 17.26 12.18 1.52
C SER A 234 16.68 12.76 0.22
N LYS A 235 16.90 12.13 -0.94
CA LYS A 235 16.39 12.62 -2.23
C LYS A 235 14.93 12.27 -2.49
N SER A 236 14.36 11.33 -1.76
CA SER A 236 12.97 10.92 -1.91
C SER A 236 12.05 11.37 -0.78
N ILE A 237 12.56 12.17 0.16
CA ILE A 237 11.77 12.65 1.32
C ILE A 237 10.76 13.75 0.97
N LEU A 238 10.87 14.35 -0.22
CA LEU A 238 9.94 15.36 -0.76
C LEU A 238 9.81 15.21 -2.29
N PRO A 239 8.68 15.62 -2.88
CA PRO A 239 8.44 15.51 -4.32
C PRO A 239 8.98 16.69 -5.13
N THR A 240 10.18 17.19 -4.82
CA THR A 240 10.74 18.43 -5.42
C THR A 240 11.54 18.19 -6.70
N ASP A 241 12.06 16.99 -6.89
CA ASP A 241 12.95 16.62 -8.00
C ASP A 241 12.19 16.05 -9.22
N GLY A 242 10.88 15.83 -9.10
CA GLY A 242 10.04 15.23 -10.12
C GLY A 242 10.08 13.70 -10.17
N HIS A 243 10.87 13.03 -9.32
CA HIS A 243 10.92 11.57 -9.23
C HIS A 243 9.78 10.99 -8.38
N SER A 244 9.25 11.77 -7.43
CA SER A 244 8.12 11.34 -6.61
C SER A 244 6.76 11.77 -7.16
N THR A 245 5.97 10.78 -7.58
CA THR A 245 4.66 10.97 -8.23
C THR A 245 3.50 10.77 -7.27
N LEU A 246 3.03 11.82 -6.59
CA LEU A 246 1.77 11.70 -5.84
C LEU A 246 0.58 11.60 -6.80
N LEU A 247 -0.28 10.59 -6.64
CA LEU A 247 -1.38 10.28 -7.57
C LEU A 247 -2.74 10.84 -7.11
N LEU A 248 -2.91 10.97 -5.79
CA LEU A 248 -4.13 11.43 -5.13
C LEU A 248 -3.87 12.71 -4.33
N TYR A 249 -2.78 12.74 -3.57
CA TYR A 249 -2.49 13.85 -2.67
C TYR A 249 -1.76 14.99 -3.43
N PRO A 250 -2.31 16.23 -3.48
CA PRO A 250 -1.70 17.28 -4.28
C PRO A 250 -0.31 17.67 -3.80
N VAL A 251 0.66 17.70 -4.72
CA VAL A 251 2.03 18.14 -4.45
C VAL A 251 2.05 19.57 -3.86
N ASP A 252 1.17 20.46 -4.33
CA ASP A 252 1.03 21.82 -3.78
C ASP A 252 0.66 21.83 -2.30
N SER A 253 -0.04 20.81 -1.80
CA SER A 253 -0.37 20.69 -0.38
C SER A 253 0.87 20.34 0.46
N VAL A 254 1.86 19.64 -0.12
CA VAL A 254 3.17 19.45 0.50
C VAL A 254 3.88 20.81 0.60
N TYR A 255 3.99 21.53 -0.51
CA TYR A 255 4.70 22.82 -0.55
C TYR A 255 4.05 23.90 0.31
N LYS A 256 2.72 23.98 0.32
CA LYS A 256 1.98 24.89 1.19
C LYS A 256 2.25 24.61 2.66
N PHE A 257 2.39 23.33 3.03
CA PHE A 257 2.75 22.95 4.39
C PHE A 257 4.20 23.31 4.75
N MET A 258 5.13 23.19 3.79
CA MET A 258 6.53 23.62 3.97
C MET A 258 6.70 25.14 3.99
N GLY A 259 5.74 25.89 3.42
CA GLY A 259 5.68 27.35 3.43
C GLY A 259 6.21 28.04 2.16
N ALA A 260 6.72 27.28 1.19
CA ALA A 260 7.18 27.81 -0.10
C ALA A 260 7.12 26.73 -1.19
N ALA A 261 6.85 27.12 -2.44
CA ALA A 261 6.94 26.21 -3.59
C ALA A 261 8.30 26.36 -4.29
N PRO A 262 8.92 25.26 -4.76
CA PRO A 262 10.13 25.34 -5.55
C PRO A 262 9.85 25.99 -6.91
N ALA A 263 10.76 26.86 -7.38
CA ALA A 263 10.62 27.53 -8.68
C ALA A 263 10.95 26.61 -9.88
N TYR A 264 11.77 25.59 -9.65
CA TYR A 264 12.18 24.58 -10.63
C TYR A 264 12.48 23.28 -9.89
N GLN A 265 12.56 22.16 -10.62
CA GLN A 265 12.89 20.85 -10.04
C GLN A 265 14.28 20.90 -9.39
N MET A 266 14.35 20.48 -8.13
CA MET A 266 15.60 20.49 -7.36
C MET A 266 15.60 19.41 -6.30
N GLU A 267 16.79 19.04 -5.86
CA GLU A 267 17.01 18.05 -4.80
C GLU A 267 16.36 18.51 -3.47
N PRO A 268 15.65 17.63 -2.74
CA PRO A 268 14.93 17.99 -1.51
C PRO A 268 15.76 18.71 -0.46
N MET A 269 16.99 18.25 -0.23
CA MET A 269 17.87 18.86 0.79
C MET A 269 18.25 20.30 0.42
N HIS A 270 18.48 20.57 -0.87
CA HIS A 270 18.76 21.92 -1.35
C HIS A 270 17.52 22.82 -1.26
N TYR A 271 16.35 22.28 -1.60
CA TYR A 271 15.08 22.98 -1.40
C TYR A 271 14.86 23.37 0.07
N LEU A 272 15.07 22.43 1.01
CA LEU A 272 14.93 22.69 2.43
C LEU A 272 15.88 23.77 2.93
N GLU A 273 17.14 23.76 2.47
CA GLU A 273 18.14 24.80 2.77
C GLU A 273 17.67 26.19 2.30
N LEU A 274 17.11 26.28 1.09
CA LEU A 274 16.58 27.54 0.56
C LEU A 274 15.37 28.04 1.33
N VAL A 275 14.43 27.16 1.68
CA VAL A 275 13.25 27.53 2.48
C VAL A 275 13.69 28.04 3.86
N GLN A 276 14.63 27.33 4.49
CA GLN A 276 15.17 27.70 5.79
C GLN A 276 15.90 29.04 5.75
N HIS A 277 16.72 29.28 4.72
CA HIS A 277 17.41 30.56 4.51
C HIS A 277 16.42 31.71 4.27
N HIS A 278 15.37 31.50 3.48
CA HIS A 278 14.35 32.51 3.22
C HIS A 278 13.56 32.92 4.47
N VAL A 279 13.26 31.96 5.35
CA VAL A 279 12.65 32.22 6.66
C VAL A 279 13.58 33.06 7.53
N LEU A 280 14.87 32.75 7.55
CA LEU A 280 15.87 33.52 8.30
C LEU A 280 16.02 34.96 7.78
N CYS A 281 16.02 35.17 6.46
CA CYS A 281 16.11 36.51 5.86
C CYS A 281 14.90 37.41 6.14
N LYS A 282 13.78 36.85 6.60
CA LYS A 282 12.57 37.60 6.97
C LYS A 282 12.50 37.91 8.46
N ASP A 283 13.59 37.74 9.20
CA ASP A 283 13.66 37.85 10.66
C ASP A 283 12.62 36.95 11.37
N THR A 284 12.22 35.86 10.71
CA THR A 284 11.29 34.88 11.28
C THR A 284 12.04 33.71 11.90
N VAL A 285 11.47 33.15 12.96
CA VAL A 285 12.03 31.96 13.65
C VAL A 285 12.17 30.82 12.63
N PRO A 286 13.31 30.10 12.62
CA PRO A 286 13.47 28.85 11.88
C PRO A 286 12.22 27.97 11.91
N SER A 287 11.80 27.50 10.73
CA SER A 287 10.68 26.56 10.68
C SER A 287 11.13 25.24 11.28
N LYS A 288 10.62 24.92 12.48
CA LYS A 288 10.91 23.65 13.17
C LYS A 288 10.66 22.45 12.26
N VAL A 289 9.58 22.49 11.47
CA VAL A 289 9.24 21.45 10.50
C VAL A 289 10.34 21.27 9.46
N VAL A 290 10.82 22.37 8.85
CA VAL A 290 11.87 22.33 7.83
C VAL A 290 13.18 21.81 8.44
N ALA A 291 13.52 22.28 9.64
CA ALA A 291 14.67 21.78 10.39
C ALA A 291 14.57 20.27 10.67
N ASP A 292 13.41 19.77 11.10
CA ASP A 292 13.20 18.35 11.35
C ASP A 292 13.32 17.51 10.08
N TYR A 293 12.84 18.01 8.94
CA TYR A 293 13.06 17.36 7.65
C TYR A 293 14.54 17.29 7.29
N GLN A 294 15.30 18.38 7.48
CA GLN A 294 16.73 18.42 7.19
C GLN A 294 17.52 17.48 8.10
N LEU A 295 17.30 17.57 9.41
CA LEU A 295 17.96 16.73 10.40
C LEU A 295 17.65 15.25 10.15
N SER A 296 16.39 14.92 9.88
CA SER A 296 15.99 13.55 9.57
C SER A 296 16.56 13.08 8.24
N GLY A 297 16.66 13.95 7.22
CA GLY A 297 17.33 13.66 5.96
C GLY A 297 18.81 13.28 6.14
N TYR A 298 19.55 14.01 6.99
CA TYR A 298 20.92 13.61 7.35
C TYR A 298 20.98 12.26 8.07
N LEU A 299 20.02 11.99 8.96
CA LEU A 299 19.97 10.71 9.68
C LEU A 299 19.65 9.54 8.75
N ILE A 300 18.71 9.71 7.80
CA ILE A 300 18.39 8.74 6.74
C ILE A 300 19.64 8.42 5.93
N ASP A 301 20.37 9.45 5.49
CA ASP A 301 21.62 9.26 4.73
C ASP A 301 22.81 8.80 5.59
N LYS A 302 22.61 8.56 6.89
CA LYS A 302 23.65 8.22 7.87
C LYS A 302 24.78 9.27 7.95
N GLN A 303 24.50 10.51 7.55
CA GLN A 303 25.39 11.65 7.63
C GLN A 303 25.41 12.24 9.05
N ILE A 304 25.79 11.40 10.02
CA ILE A 304 25.71 11.71 11.46
C ILE A 304 26.57 12.92 11.87
N ASP A 305 27.69 13.16 11.18
CA ASP A 305 28.54 14.33 11.43
C ASP A 305 27.86 15.64 11.04
N LYS A 306 27.14 15.65 9.91
CA LYS A 306 26.37 16.83 9.48
C LYS A 306 25.19 17.08 10.41
N PHE A 307 24.48 16.01 10.77
CA PHE A 307 23.42 16.08 11.78
C PHE A 307 23.93 16.70 13.09
N ALA A 308 25.06 16.21 13.64
CA ALA A 308 25.64 16.73 14.87
C ALA A 308 26.07 18.20 14.77
N GLY A 309 26.56 18.64 13.60
CA GLY A 309 26.92 20.04 13.35
C GLY A 309 25.72 20.99 13.25
N GLU A 310 24.54 20.48 12.85
CA GLU A 310 23.34 21.29 12.58
C GLU A 310 22.31 21.27 13.72
N VAL A 311 22.17 20.15 14.44
CA VAL A 311 21.09 19.95 15.45
C VAL A 311 21.08 21.03 16.54
N GLY A 312 22.25 21.48 16.99
CA GLY A 312 22.39 22.52 18.00
C GLY A 312 21.90 23.91 17.58
N LYS A 313 21.66 24.15 16.28
CA LYS A 313 21.08 25.41 15.77
C LYS A 313 19.58 25.49 16.03
N TYR A 314 18.91 24.35 16.13
CA TYR A 314 17.45 24.25 16.21
C TYR A 314 16.97 23.74 17.57
N TYR A 315 17.79 22.94 18.25
CA TYR A 315 17.44 22.31 19.51
C TYR A 315 18.50 22.55 20.58
N ALA A 316 18.04 22.72 21.82
CA ALA A 316 18.92 22.61 22.97
C ALA A 316 19.36 21.16 23.14
N LEU A 317 20.67 20.93 23.36
CA LEU A 317 21.23 19.59 23.50
C LEU A 317 20.98 19.02 24.92
N ASN A 318 19.72 18.76 25.24
CA ASN A 318 19.27 18.22 26.52
C ASN A 318 18.16 17.17 26.31
N ASP A 319 17.57 16.66 27.39
CA ASP A 319 16.55 15.61 27.34
C ASP A 319 15.24 16.02 26.66
N SER A 320 15.07 17.31 26.30
CA SER A 320 13.92 17.78 25.50
C SER A 320 14.04 17.44 24.01
N LEU A 321 15.21 16.95 23.58
CA LEU A 321 15.42 16.49 22.21
C LEU A 321 14.47 15.33 21.84
N PRO A 322 13.99 15.30 20.60
CA PRO A 322 13.26 14.16 20.08
C PRO A 322 14.05 12.85 20.25
N LYS A 323 13.33 11.75 20.50
CA LYS A 323 13.90 10.43 20.81
C LYS A 323 15.02 10.02 19.87
N HIS A 324 14.78 10.04 18.55
CA HIS A 324 15.78 9.58 17.59
C HIS A 324 16.96 10.54 17.46
N TYR A 325 16.78 11.81 17.78
CA TYR A 325 17.88 12.78 17.80
C TYR A 325 18.79 12.54 19.00
N ARG A 326 18.22 12.17 20.17
CA ARG A 326 18.99 11.70 21.33
C ARG A 326 19.75 10.42 21.02
N GLU A 327 19.08 9.43 20.44
CA GLU A 327 19.70 8.17 19.99
C GLU A 327 20.86 8.43 19.02
N ALA A 328 20.68 9.31 18.04
CA ALA A 328 21.72 9.71 17.10
C ALA A 328 22.92 10.40 17.77
N LEU A 329 22.68 11.31 18.72
CA LEU A 329 23.78 11.97 19.44
C LEU A 329 24.56 11.02 20.35
N VAL A 330 23.90 10.06 20.99
CA VAL A 330 24.57 8.99 21.75
C VAL A 330 25.47 8.20 20.79
N LEU A 331 24.92 7.69 19.68
CA LEU A 331 25.70 6.97 18.67
C LEU A 331 26.89 7.81 18.17
N TYR A 332 26.69 9.09 17.90
CA TYR A 332 27.74 10.02 17.46
C TYR A 332 28.89 10.12 18.47
N GLY A 333 28.56 10.27 19.77
CA GLY A 333 29.56 10.33 20.84
C GLY A 333 30.43 9.09 20.93
N HIS A 334 29.86 7.91 20.63
CA HIS A 334 30.60 6.65 20.56
C HIS A 334 31.41 6.48 19.28
N LEU A 335 31.02 7.13 18.18
CA LEU A 335 31.70 7.04 16.89
C LEU A 335 32.84 8.04 16.71
N ARG A 336 32.91 9.10 17.52
CA ARG A 336 33.85 10.22 17.34
C ARG A 336 34.63 10.54 18.61
N SER A 337 35.96 10.59 18.49
CA SER A 337 36.84 10.92 19.62
C SER A 337 36.87 12.41 19.98
N LYS A 338 36.42 13.30 19.09
CA LYS A 338 36.34 14.76 19.30
C LYS A 338 34.98 15.27 18.80
N PRO A 339 33.89 15.08 19.57
CA PRO A 339 32.55 15.44 19.14
C PRO A 339 32.35 16.97 19.09
N VAL A 340 31.68 17.46 18.04
CA VAL A 340 31.30 18.89 17.90
C VAL A 340 30.03 19.20 18.70
N ALA A 341 29.13 18.23 18.83
CA ALA A 341 27.96 18.29 19.70
C ALA A 341 28.09 17.24 20.80
N VAL A 342 27.88 17.65 22.06
CA VAL A 342 27.96 16.76 23.22
C VAL A 342 26.58 16.69 23.87
N TYR A 343 26.06 15.48 23.95
CA TYR A 343 24.85 15.12 24.68
C TYR A 343 25.20 13.95 25.60
N ARG A 344 24.70 13.96 26.83
CA ARG A 344 24.99 12.92 27.83
C ARG A 344 23.69 12.47 28.47
N ASN A 345 23.43 11.18 28.43
CA ASN A 345 22.30 10.57 29.11
C ASN A 345 22.70 9.15 29.49
N THR A 346 22.91 8.92 30.79
CA THR A 346 23.44 7.65 31.31
C THR A 346 22.56 6.46 30.96
N VAL A 347 21.23 6.64 30.98
CA VAL A 347 20.26 5.58 30.65
C VAL A 347 20.36 5.19 29.18
N LEU A 348 20.39 6.17 28.27
CA LEU A 348 20.52 5.88 26.84
C LEU A 348 21.91 5.35 26.46
N ASP A 349 22.96 5.76 27.16
CA ASP A 349 24.31 5.19 26.99
C ASP A 349 24.35 3.72 27.40
N GLU A 350 23.72 3.36 28.54
CA GLU A 350 23.56 1.97 28.97
C GLU A 350 22.74 1.14 27.96
N ASP A 351 21.63 1.68 27.46
CA ASP A 351 20.80 1.03 26.44
C ASP A 351 21.60 0.78 25.14
N TYR A 352 22.47 1.72 24.74
CA TYR A 352 23.30 1.56 23.55
C TYR A 352 24.42 0.52 23.74
N GLU A 353 25.02 0.41 24.93
CA GLU A 353 25.96 -0.66 25.22
C GLU A 353 25.27 -2.03 25.22
N ASN A 354 24.06 -2.15 25.77
CA ASN A 354 23.24 -3.37 25.68
C ASN A 354 22.98 -3.76 24.21
N PHE A 355 22.66 -2.80 23.34
CA PHE A 355 22.55 -3.01 21.90
C PHE A 355 23.85 -3.54 21.30
N ARG A 356 25.01 -2.97 21.66
CA ARG A 356 26.31 -3.40 21.16
C ARG A 356 26.69 -4.80 21.63
N GLU A 357 26.39 -5.14 22.88
CA GLU A 357 26.63 -6.46 23.45
C GLU A 357 25.79 -7.53 22.75
N LEU A 358 24.49 -7.27 22.55
CA LEU A 358 23.60 -8.18 21.83
C LEU A 358 24.14 -8.46 20.42
N ARG A 359 24.65 -7.44 19.72
CA ARG A 359 25.28 -7.63 18.41
C ARG A 359 26.52 -8.53 18.49
N ARG A 360 27.37 -8.35 19.50
CA ARG A 360 28.61 -9.16 19.65
C ARG A 360 28.32 -10.64 19.92
N GLN A 361 27.17 -10.98 20.53
CA GLN A 361 26.78 -12.36 20.81
C GLN A 361 26.53 -13.19 19.54
N TYR A 362 26.17 -12.55 18.42
CA TYR A 362 25.81 -13.22 17.16
C TYR A 362 26.79 -12.82 16.03
N PRO A 363 27.79 -13.65 15.70
CA PRO A 363 28.74 -13.36 14.62
C PRO A 363 28.11 -13.39 13.22
N ASN A 364 27.08 -14.20 13.02
CA ASN A 364 26.37 -14.30 11.75
C ASN A 364 25.47 -13.08 11.56
N LYS A 365 25.73 -12.28 10.51
CA LYS A 365 24.99 -11.03 10.23
C LYS A 365 23.47 -11.22 10.07
N MET A 366 23.02 -12.34 9.50
CA MET A 366 21.59 -12.57 9.27
C MET A 366 20.87 -12.90 10.58
N GLU A 367 21.46 -13.78 11.40
CA GLU A 367 20.94 -14.12 12.73
C GLU A 367 21.00 -12.90 13.66
N GLN A 368 22.11 -12.15 13.60
CA GLN A 368 22.28 -10.91 14.33
C GLN A 368 21.19 -9.89 13.98
N LYS A 369 20.89 -9.69 12.68
CA LYS A 369 19.82 -8.78 12.26
C LYS A 369 18.48 -9.18 12.87
N GLY A 370 18.07 -10.44 12.75
CA GLY A 370 16.79 -10.90 13.31
C GLY A 370 16.70 -10.76 14.83
N LYS A 371 17.76 -11.10 15.57
CA LYS A 371 17.78 -10.98 17.04
C LYS A 371 17.77 -9.55 17.53
N VAL A 372 18.44 -8.65 16.83
CA VAL A 372 18.48 -7.24 17.18
C VAL A 372 17.19 -6.54 16.75
N GLU A 373 16.58 -6.93 15.63
CA GLU A 373 15.29 -6.43 15.17
C GLU A 373 14.20 -6.63 16.24
N ASP A 374 14.12 -7.81 16.85
CA ASP A 374 13.12 -8.13 17.89
C ASP A 374 13.13 -7.16 19.08
N GLN A 375 14.29 -6.61 19.45
CA GLN A 375 14.46 -5.77 20.65
C GLN A 375 14.65 -4.29 20.35
N TYR A 376 15.30 -3.96 19.22
CA TYR A 376 15.76 -2.59 18.93
C TYR A 376 15.19 -2.03 17.63
N PHE A 377 14.31 -2.76 16.91
CA PHE A 377 13.52 -2.13 15.85
C PHE A 377 12.77 -0.93 16.40
N GLY A 378 12.82 0.19 15.67
CA GLY A 378 12.29 1.45 16.17
C GLY A 378 13.30 2.37 16.86
N THR A 379 14.58 2.00 16.88
CA THR A 379 15.68 2.89 17.30
C THR A 379 16.49 3.35 16.09
N TYR A 380 17.08 4.54 16.17
CA TYR A 380 18.02 5.00 15.15
C TYR A 380 19.26 4.10 15.04
N TRP A 381 19.66 3.46 16.15
CA TRP A 381 20.80 2.53 16.14
C TRP A 381 20.56 1.32 15.26
N TYR A 382 19.37 0.70 15.37
CA TYR A 382 18.99 -0.40 14.49
C TYR A 382 19.04 0.04 13.02
N TYR A 383 18.41 1.17 12.70
CA TYR A 383 18.43 1.74 11.35
C TYR A 383 19.86 1.94 10.83
N TYR A 384 20.71 2.66 11.57
CA TYR A 384 22.07 2.98 11.16
C TYR A 384 22.92 1.75 10.80
N TRP A 385 22.76 0.65 11.55
CA TRP A 385 23.59 -0.56 11.39
C TRP A 385 23.00 -1.62 10.45
N TYR A 386 21.68 -1.67 10.23
CA TYR A 386 21.01 -2.80 9.55
C TYR A 386 20.14 -2.45 8.35
N GLU A 387 19.79 -1.19 8.16
CA GLU A 387 19.05 -0.65 7.00
C GLU A 387 19.98 0.25 6.20
#